data_AF-A0A5B2VAF4-F1
#
_entry.id   AF-A0A5B2VAF4-F1
#
_cell.length_a   1.000
_cell.length_b   1.000
_cell.length_c   1.000
_cell.angle_alpha   90.00
_cell.angle_beta   90.00
_cell.angle_gamma   90.00
#
_symmetry.space_group_name_H-M   'P 1'
#
loop_
_entity.id
_entity.type
_entity.pdbx_description
1 polymer ?
#
loop_
_entity_poly.entity_id
_entity_poly.type
_entity_poly.pdbx_seq_one_letter_code
_entity_poly.pdbx_strand_id
1 'polypeptide(L)'
;MSKAMSSDPITPSPRVEIITSVQRRRRWSTAEKVRLVEEAMQPGSSVSLIARRYGLSPSLLFTWKRRMLEGGRQAVQADEDMVGTSRVRELEKRVRDLERLLGRKTMEVEILKEALDLARGKKTRLAAALLEHRRGRFPMKAVADTLGVARSNLAERFAKPPRPRGPYRKPEDLPLLALIREIVDARPTYGYRRVTALVNRKLRGDGKPVVNAKRVLRIMRINGLTLAPHTAQRQGRTHDGVVVALRSNVRWCSDHLELHCRDGAVVRVLFAIDACDREVIAWSATTGGVSGEMVRDLMVACVERRFGATRTPHAVEWLSDNGSAYIARETAQIATALGLHLAFTPVRSPESNGISEAFVKTLKRDYARVTLLPDAATVLHLLPGWFEDYNTVHPHSGLRMLSPREFIAQSA
;
A
#
# COMPACT_ATOMS: atom_id res chain seq x y z
N MET A 1 -61.71 -81.21 30.60
CA MET A 1 -60.71 -81.32 29.51
C MET A 1 -59.53 -80.47 29.92
N SER A 2 -58.59 -81.14 30.57
CA SER A 2 -57.43 -80.61 31.26
C SER A 2 -56.30 -81.58 30.95
N LYS A 3 -55.11 -81.10 30.62
CA LYS A 3 -53.89 -81.42 31.40
C LYS A 3 -52.64 -80.88 30.72
N ALA A 4 -51.89 -80.14 31.54
CA ALA A 4 -50.45 -80.03 31.47
C ALA A 4 -49.78 -81.41 31.52
N MET A 5 -48.54 -81.47 31.02
CA MET A 5 -47.44 -82.41 31.34
C MET A 5 -46.38 -82.21 30.25
N SER A 6 -45.07 -82.33 30.45
CA SER A 6 -44.18 -82.48 31.59
C SER A 6 -42.77 -82.47 30.99
N SER A 7 -41.79 -82.10 31.79
CA SER A 7 -40.37 -82.38 31.58
C SER A 7 -40.08 -83.86 31.26
N ASP A 8 -38.98 -84.14 30.53
CA ASP A 8 -37.93 -85.14 30.85
C ASP A 8 -36.90 -85.34 29.68
N PRO A 9 -35.70 -85.94 29.88
CA PRO A 9 -34.42 -85.23 29.77
C PRO A 9 -33.41 -85.77 28.73
N ILE A 10 -32.23 -85.15 28.73
CA ILE A 10 -31.01 -85.36 27.91
C ILE A 10 -30.50 -86.82 27.87
N THR A 11 -30.12 -87.34 26.69
CA THR A 11 -28.89 -88.17 26.47
C THR A 11 -28.45 -88.08 24.98
N PRO A 12 -27.14 -87.99 24.65
CA PRO A 12 -26.65 -87.31 23.45
C PRO A 12 -26.43 -88.23 22.23
N SER A 13 -26.55 -87.64 21.03
CA SER A 13 -26.08 -88.24 19.77
C SER A 13 -24.55 -88.44 19.78
N PRO A 14 -24.03 -89.52 19.18
CA PRO A 14 -22.59 -89.68 19.00
C PRO A 14 -22.07 -88.58 18.08
N ARG A 15 -21.14 -87.77 18.59
CA ARG A 15 -20.38 -86.77 17.82
C ARG A 15 -19.68 -87.48 16.66
N VAL A 16 -20.13 -87.22 15.45
CA VAL A 16 -19.30 -87.34 14.25
C VAL A 16 -18.43 -86.09 14.22
N GLU A 17 -17.21 -86.19 14.75
CA GLU A 17 -16.19 -85.15 14.58
C GLU A 17 -15.71 -85.13 13.12
N ILE A 18 -16.36 -84.28 12.32
CA ILE A 18 -15.81 -83.87 11.04
C ILE A 18 -14.69 -82.87 11.34
N ILE A 19 -13.45 -83.36 11.40
CA ILE A 19 -12.25 -82.52 11.53
C ILE A 19 -12.04 -81.78 10.21
N THR A 20 -12.73 -80.66 10.00
CA THR A 20 -12.38 -79.66 8.99
C THR A 20 -11.33 -78.69 9.55
N SER A 21 -10.17 -79.23 9.96
CA SER A 21 -8.99 -78.39 10.17
C SER A 21 -8.18 -78.37 8.87
N VAL A 22 -8.10 -77.20 8.25
CA VAL A 22 -7.11 -76.90 7.22
C VAL A 22 -5.75 -77.01 7.90
N GLN A 23 -5.16 -78.21 7.89
CA GLN A 23 -3.85 -78.45 8.48
C GLN A 23 -2.83 -77.53 7.79
N ARG A 24 -2.30 -76.56 8.56
CA ARG A 24 -1.14 -75.77 8.15
C ARG A 24 -0.04 -76.74 7.74
N ARG A 25 0.35 -76.73 6.46
CA ARG A 25 1.45 -77.56 5.93
C ARG A 25 2.68 -77.37 6.82
N ARG A 26 3.10 -78.45 7.49
CA ARG A 26 4.31 -78.48 8.31
C ARG A 26 5.50 -78.04 7.45
N ARG A 27 6.20 -76.98 7.87
CA ARG A 27 7.43 -76.51 7.21
C ARG A 27 8.61 -77.29 7.77
N TRP A 28 9.49 -77.73 6.89
CA TRP A 28 10.70 -78.48 7.24
C TRP A 28 11.90 -77.59 6.92
N SER A 29 12.77 -77.36 7.89
CA SER A 29 14.01 -76.64 7.70
C SER A 29 14.95 -77.43 6.78
N THR A 30 15.91 -76.73 6.16
CA THR A 30 16.91 -77.35 5.29
C THR A 30 17.70 -78.45 6.03
N ALA A 31 18.04 -78.23 7.30
CA ALA A 31 18.75 -79.22 8.13
C ALA A 31 17.91 -80.49 8.40
N GLU A 32 16.61 -80.34 8.66
CA GLU A 32 15.71 -81.48 8.89
C GLU A 32 15.49 -82.29 7.61
N LYS A 33 15.35 -81.62 6.45
CA LYS A 33 15.22 -82.30 5.15
C LYS A 33 16.45 -83.16 4.85
N VAL A 34 17.66 -82.62 5.08
CA VAL A 34 18.92 -83.33 4.85
C VAL A 34 19.03 -84.55 5.76
N ARG A 35 18.76 -84.39 7.07
CA ARG A 35 18.84 -85.49 8.04
C ARG A 35 17.92 -86.66 7.68
N LEU A 36 16.69 -86.38 7.27
CA LEU A 36 15.71 -87.40 6.88
C LEU A 36 16.10 -88.14 5.59
N VAL A 37 16.72 -87.44 4.64
CA VAL A 37 17.24 -88.05 3.42
C VAL A 37 18.46 -88.93 3.71
N GLU A 38 19.37 -88.47 4.58
CA GLU A 38 20.53 -89.26 5.02
C GLU A 38 20.10 -90.55 5.73
N GLU A 39 19.10 -90.48 6.62
CA GLU A 39 18.51 -91.67 7.26
C GLU A 39 17.87 -92.61 6.23
N ALA A 40 17.23 -92.07 5.18
CA ALA A 40 16.64 -92.83 4.08
C ALA A 40 17.65 -93.36 3.03
N MET A 41 18.94 -93.03 3.18
CA MET A 41 20.03 -93.53 2.32
C MET A 41 20.85 -94.65 2.97
N GLN A 42 20.66 -94.92 4.27
CA GLN A 42 21.37 -96.00 4.96
C GLN A 42 20.98 -97.40 4.40
N PRO A 43 21.94 -98.32 4.19
CA PRO A 43 21.66 -99.67 3.71
C PRO A 43 20.64 -100.39 4.60
N GLY A 44 19.61 -101.00 4.00
CA GLY A 44 18.52 -101.69 4.72
C GLY A 44 17.35 -100.80 5.16
N SER A 45 17.38 -99.49 4.91
CA SER A 45 16.30 -98.56 5.28
C SER A 45 15.19 -98.47 4.23
N SER A 46 13.93 -98.40 4.67
CA SER A 46 12.75 -98.21 3.80
C SER A 46 12.23 -96.77 3.84
N VAL A 47 12.22 -96.10 2.68
CA VAL A 47 11.73 -94.72 2.53
C VAL A 47 10.30 -94.57 3.05
N SER A 48 9.43 -95.56 2.79
CA SER A 48 8.04 -95.55 3.24
C SER A 48 7.91 -95.68 4.77
N LEU A 49 8.83 -96.40 5.42
CA LEU A 49 8.84 -96.57 6.88
C LEU A 49 9.29 -95.29 7.58
N ILE A 50 10.34 -94.65 7.06
CA ILE A 50 10.82 -93.35 7.56
C ILE A 50 9.76 -92.28 7.32
N ALA A 51 9.13 -92.25 6.15
CA ALA A 51 8.06 -91.31 5.86
C ALA A 51 6.89 -91.45 6.85
N ARG A 52 6.46 -92.69 7.16
CA ARG A 52 5.42 -92.92 8.19
C ARG A 52 5.87 -92.50 9.58
N ARG A 53 7.10 -92.79 9.98
CA ARG A 53 7.66 -92.41 11.31
C ARG A 53 7.63 -90.90 11.52
N TYR A 54 7.89 -90.12 10.48
CA TYR A 54 7.97 -88.65 10.57
C TYR A 54 6.70 -87.93 10.06
N GLY A 55 5.64 -88.67 9.72
CA GLY A 55 4.37 -88.11 9.25
C GLY A 55 4.47 -87.43 7.88
N LEU A 56 5.34 -87.92 7.01
CA LEU A 56 5.60 -87.44 5.66
C LEU A 56 4.90 -88.30 4.61
N SER A 57 4.54 -87.68 3.48
CA SER A 57 4.21 -88.43 2.27
C SER A 57 5.47 -89.12 1.72
N PRO A 58 5.45 -90.42 1.41
CA PRO A 58 6.58 -91.12 0.80
C PRO A 58 7.08 -90.42 -0.47
N SER A 59 6.17 -89.90 -1.30
CA SER A 59 6.48 -89.19 -2.56
C SER A 59 7.32 -87.94 -2.34
N LEU A 60 7.09 -87.23 -1.22
CA LEU A 60 7.85 -86.04 -0.85
C LEU A 60 9.29 -86.41 -0.47
N LEU A 61 9.46 -87.47 0.32
CA LEU A 61 10.79 -87.95 0.73
C LEU A 61 11.58 -88.54 -0.47
N PHE A 62 10.91 -89.21 -1.40
CA PHE A 62 11.52 -89.64 -2.68
C PHE A 62 11.99 -88.46 -3.51
N THR A 63 11.21 -87.37 -3.57
CA THR A 63 11.58 -86.16 -4.32
C THR A 63 12.80 -85.49 -3.70
N TRP A 64 12.88 -85.42 -2.36
CA TRP A 64 14.05 -84.88 -1.66
C TRP A 64 15.28 -85.77 -1.85
N LYS A 65 15.13 -87.09 -1.74
CA LYS A 65 16.22 -88.05 -1.98
C LYS A 65 16.77 -87.93 -3.40
N ARG A 66 15.89 -87.86 -4.41
CA ARG A 66 16.28 -87.67 -5.81
C ARG A 66 17.03 -86.36 -6.02
N ARG A 67 16.52 -85.24 -5.50
CA ARG A 67 17.18 -83.92 -5.62
C ARG A 67 18.53 -83.85 -4.90
N MET A 68 18.67 -84.55 -3.78
CA MET A 68 19.94 -84.64 -3.07
C MET A 68 20.99 -85.44 -3.85
N LEU A 69 20.56 -86.47 -4.61
CA LEU A 69 21.42 -87.21 -5.54
C LEU A 69 21.77 -86.39 -6.79
N GLU A 70 20.83 -85.61 -7.33
CA GLU A 70 21.01 -84.85 -8.57
C GLU A 70 21.76 -83.51 -8.38
N GLY A 71 21.70 -82.87 -7.20
CA GLY A 71 22.23 -81.51 -7.00
C GLY A 71 22.73 -81.15 -5.60
N GLY A 72 22.93 -82.13 -4.71
CA GLY A 72 23.48 -81.91 -3.37
C GLY A 72 22.66 -80.99 -2.45
N ARG A 73 23.27 -80.54 -1.35
CA ARG A 73 22.60 -79.73 -0.29
C ARG A 73 22.10 -78.35 -0.78
N GLN A 74 22.68 -77.79 -1.85
CA GLN A 74 22.33 -76.48 -2.39
C GLN A 74 20.94 -76.44 -3.05
N ALA A 75 20.50 -77.54 -3.68
CA ALA A 75 19.18 -77.61 -4.33
C ALA A 75 18.00 -77.56 -3.33
N VAL A 76 18.27 -77.82 -2.05
CA VAL A 76 17.26 -77.79 -0.97
C VAL A 76 17.16 -76.40 -0.32
N GLN A 77 18.20 -75.56 -0.43
CA GLN A 77 18.27 -74.19 0.12
C GLN A 77 17.45 -73.15 -0.67
N ALA A 78 17.28 -73.32 -1.99
CA ALA A 78 16.67 -72.32 -2.88
C ALA A 78 15.23 -71.88 -2.51
N ASP A 79 14.53 -72.65 -1.67
CA ASP A 79 13.15 -72.38 -1.23
C ASP A 79 13.09 -71.34 -0.08
N GLU A 80 14.16 -71.17 0.70
CA GLU A 80 14.24 -70.16 1.77
C GLU A 80 14.62 -68.76 1.24
N ASP A 81 15.52 -68.68 0.25
CA ASP A 81 16.00 -67.41 -0.32
C ASP A 81 14.94 -66.65 -1.14
N MET A 82 13.96 -67.38 -1.70
CA MET A 82 12.87 -66.77 -2.47
C MET A 82 11.88 -65.96 -1.61
N VAL A 83 11.78 -66.28 -0.32
CA VAL A 83 10.86 -65.58 0.61
C VAL A 83 11.46 -64.25 1.08
N GLY A 84 12.78 -64.20 1.35
CA GLY A 84 13.48 -62.97 1.74
C GLY A 84 13.48 -61.90 0.64
N THR A 85 13.70 -62.30 -0.61
CA THR A 85 13.68 -61.39 -1.77
C THR A 85 12.29 -60.77 -2.03
N SER A 86 11.21 -61.50 -1.74
CA SER A 86 9.85 -60.97 -1.87
C SER A 86 9.54 -59.83 -0.88
N ARG A 87 10.00 -59.95 0.37
CA ARG A 87 9.74 -58.97 1.43
C ARG A 87 10.55 -57.68 1.20
N VAL A 88 11.77 -57.81 0.71
CA VAL A 88 12.62 -56.67 0.32
C VAL A 88 11.95 -55.89 -0.81
N ARG A 89 11.45 -56.55 -1.86
CA ARG A 89 10.74 -55.89 -2.97
C ARG A 89 9.46 -55.17 -2.53
N GLU A 90 8.72 -55.74 -1.58
CA GLU A 90 7.52 -55.11 -1.01
C GLU A 90 7.89 -53.84 -0.23
N LEU A 91 8.94 -53.88 0.58
CA LEU A 91 9.45 -52.73 1.32
C LEU A 91 9.99 -51.63 0.38
N GLU A 92 10.76 -52.00 -0.64
CA GLU A 92 11.24 -51.06 -1.67
C GLU A 92 10.08 -50.39 -2.43
N LYS A 93 9.02 -51.14 -2.75
CA LYS A 93 7.81 -50.56 -3.36
C LYS A 93 7.17 -49.56 -2.41
N ARG A 94 7.06 -49.88 -1.12
CA ARG A 94 6.49 -48.98 -0.12
C ARG A 94 7.33 -47.71 0.09
N VAL A 95 8.66 -47.81 0.03
CA VAL A 95 9.56 -46.65 0.05
C VAL A 95 9.30 -45.75 -1.15
N ARG A 96 9.27 -46.30 -2.37
CA ARG A 96 8.97 -45.52 -3.58
C ARG A 96 7.60 -44.84 -3.53
N ASP A 97 6.59 -45.53 -3.00
CA ASP A 97 5.25 -44.96 -2.87
C ASP A 97 5.19 -43.85 -1.82
N LEU A 98 5.93 -44.00 -0.71
CA LEU A 98 6.07 -42.95 0.31
C LEU A 98 6.85 -41.74 -0.20
N GLU A 99 7.94 -41.94 -0.94
CA GLU A 99 8.70 -40.86 -1.58
C GLU A 99 7.83 -40.06 -2.56
N ARG A 100 6.99 -40.75 -3.37
CA ARG A 100 6.01 -40.09 -4.25
C ARG A 100 4.95 -39.30 -3.49
N LEU A 101 4.46 -39.83 -2.37
CA LEU A 101 3.52 -39.11 -1.51
C LEU A 101 4.15 -37.90 -0.84
N LEU A 102 5.39 -38.03 -0.37
CA LEU A 102 6.15 -36.93 0.20
C LEU A 102 6.37 -35.82 -0.83
N GLY A 103 6.79 -36.17 -2.05
CA GLY A 103 6.96 -35.20 -3.14
C GLY A 103 5.68 -34.42 -3.45
N ARG A 104 4.52 -35.10 -3.52
CA ARG A 104 3.22 -34.43 -3.69
C ARG A 104 2.90 -33.49 -2.54
N LYS A 105 3.10 -33.92 -1.29
CA LYS A 105 2.83 -33.09 -0.11
C LYS A 105 3.79 -31.90 0.00
N THR A 106 5.05 -32.06 -0.38
CA THR A 106 6.02 -30.96 -0.44
C THR A 106 5.58 -29.90 -1.45
N MET A 107 5.14 -30.32 -2.64
CA MET A 107 4.63 -29.39 -3.66
C MET A 107 3.37 -28.63 -3.19
N GLU A 108 2.41 -29.33 -2.56
CA GLU A 108 1.24 -28.68 -1.95
C GLU A 108 1.65 -27.61 -0.92
N VAL A 109 2.66 -27.90 -0.09
CA VAL A 109 3.16 -26.96 0.92
C VAL A 109 3.81 -25.72 0.27
N GLU A 110 4.60 -25.89 -0.78
CA GLU A 110 5.22 -24.77 -1.50
C GLU A 110 4.17 -23.87 -2.18
N ILE A 111 3.17 -24.47 -2.84
CA ILE A 111 2.04 -23.72 -3.43
C ILE A 111 1.31 -22.89 -2.37
N LEU A 112 1.04 -23.47 -1.19
CA LEU A 112 0.38 -22.76 -0.10
C LEU A 112 1.24 -21.63 0.48
N LYS A 113 2.57 -21.80 0.53
CA LYS A 113 3.50 -20.72 0.95
C LYS A 113 3.48 -19.56 -0.05
N GLU A 114 3.58 -19.84 -1.35
CA GLU A 114 3.52 -18.81 -2.40
C GLU A 114 2.20 -18.06 -2.40
N ALA A 115 1.07 -18.76 -2.27
CA ALA A 115 -0.25 -18.15 -2.15
C ALA A 115 -0.33 -17.20 -0.93
N LEU A 116 0.29 -17.58 0.19
CA LEU A 116 0.31 -16.78 1.42
C LEU A 116 1.18 -15.52 1.29
N ASP A 117 2.27 -15.60 0.52
CA ASP A 117 3.12 -14.44 0.20
C ASP A 117 2.41 -13.45 -0.73
N LEU A 118 1.67 -13.95 -1.74
CA LEU A 118 0.86 -13.13 -2.64
C LEU A 118 -0.30 -12.43 -1.92
N ALA A 119 -0.87 -13.06 -0.88
CA ALA A 119 -2.01 -12.52 -0.13
C ALA A 119 -1.70 -11.23 0.68
N ARG A 120 -0.44 -10.75 0.73
CA ARG A 120 0.01 -9.50 1.41
C ARG A 120 -0.43 -9.35 2.87
N GLY A 121 -0.82 -10.45 3.54
CA GLY A 121 -1.18 -10.45 4.96
C GLY A 121 0.05 -10.51 5.87
N LYS A 122 0.03 -9.81 7.01
CA LYS A 122 1.10 -9.98 8.01
C LYS A 122 1.04 -11.40 8.58
N LYS A 123 2.03 -12.26 8.26
CA LYS A 123 2.15 -13.66 8.71
C LYS A 123 1.92 -13.83 10.23
N THR A 124 2.40 -12.87 11.03
CA THR A 124 2.21 -12.84 12.49
C THR A 124 0.75 -12.75 12.93
N ARG A 125 -0.10 -12.03 12.17
CA ARG A 125 -1.52 -11.89 12.48
C ARG A 125 -2.28 -13.18 12.17
N LEU A 126 -1.93 -13.84 11.06
CA LEU A 126 -2.49 -15.13 10.68
C LEU A 126 -2.10 -16.23 11.67
N ALA A 127 -0.84 -16.27 12.09
CA ALA A 127 -0.34 -17.21 13.10
C ALA A 127 -1.07 -17.06 14.44
N ALA A 128 -1.26 -15.81 14.91
CA ALA A 128 -2.02 -15.53 16.12
C ALA A 128 -3.50 -15.97 15.98
N ALA A 129 -4.15 -15.63 14.88
CA ALA A 129 -5.52 -16.04 14.59
C ALA A 129 -5.67 -17.57 14.48
N LEU A 130 -4.69 -18.28 13.90
CA LEU A 130 -4.70 -19.73 13.79
C LEU A 130 -4.62 -20.40 15.18
N LEU A 131 -3.76 -19.88 16.06
CA LEU A 131 -3.65 -20.35 17.45
C LEU A 131 -4.91 -20.04 18.26
N GLU A 132 -5.59 -18.94 17.98
CA GLU A 132 -6.81 -18.52 18.67
C GLU A 132 -8.06 -19.28 18.20
N HIS A 133 -8.23 -19.47 16.88
CA HIS A 133 -9.41 -20.14 16.28
C HIS A 133 -9.30 -21.67 16.22
N ARG A 134 -8.12 -22.24 16.41
CA ARG A 134 -7.87 -23.69 16.36
C ARG A 134 -7.09 -24.15 17.61
N ARG A 135 -7.49 -23.63 18.78
CA ARG A 135 -6.85 -23.94 20.08
C ARG A 135 -6.60 -25.44 20.23
N GLY A 136 -5.35 -25.79 20.55
CA GLY A 136 -4.92 -27.18 20.81
C GLY A 136 -4.63 -28.04 19.57
N ARG A 137 -4.96 -27.60 18.35
CA ARG A 137 -4.73 -28.40 17.14
C ARG A 137 -3.27 -28.43 16.69
N PHE A 138 -2.57 -27.30 16.86
CA PHE A 138 -1.17 -27.17 16.46
C PHE A 138 -0.35 -26.55 17.59
N PRO A 139 0.83 -27.10 17.92
CA PRO A 139 1.72 -26.49 18.89
C PRO A 139 2.27 -25.17 18.36
N MET A 140 2.39 -24.17 19.24
CA MET A 140 2.83 -22.81 18.87
C MET A 140 4.18 -22.79 18.15
N LYS A 141 5.11 -23.69 18.51
CA LYS A 141 6.40 -23.84 17.84
C LYS A 141 6.23 -24.24 16.37
N ALA A 142 5.40 -25.24 16.07
CA ALA A 142 5.16 -25.68 14.69
C ALA A 142 4.53 -24.56 13.85
N VAL A 143 3.60 -23.79 14.42
CA VAL A 143 2.98 -22.64 13.74
C VAL A 143 4.01 -21.53 13.48
N ALA A 144 4.89 -21.26 14.45
CA ALA A 144 5.94 -20.27 14.33
C ALA A 144 6.95 -20.63 13.22
N ASP A 145 7.43 -21.87 13.23
CA ASP A 145 8.42 -22.37 12.27
C ASP A 145 7.83 -22.45 10.85
N THR A 146 6.58 -22.94 10.72
CA THR A 146 5.91 -23.08 9.41
C THR A 146 5.62 -21.73 8.75
N LEU A 147 5.28 -20.71 9.54
CA LEU A 147 4.96 -19.37 9.04
C LEU A 147 6.15 -18.40 9.05
N GLY A 148 7.33 -18.85 9.50
CA GLY A 148 8.55 -18.03 9.57
C GLY A 148 8.43 -16.83 10.51
N VAL A 149 7.74 -17.00 11.65
CA VAL A 149 7.51 -15.93 12.63
C VAL A 149 8.15 -16.24 13.98
N ALA A 150 8.68 -15.23 14.67
CA ALA A 150 9.31 -15.42 15.97
C ALA A 150 8.30 -15.93 17.02
N ARG A 151 8.61 -17.09 17.63
CA ARG A 151 7.79 -17.70 18.69
C ARG A 151 7.55 -16.75 19.86
N SER A 152 8.56 -15.98 20.27
CA SER A 152 8.45 -15.01 21.38
C SER A 152 7.41 -13.92 21.11
N ASN A 153 7.40 -13.35 19.91
CA ASN A 153 6.43 -12.36 19.46
C ASN A 153 5.01 -12.94 19.39
N LEU A 154 4.85 -14.22 18.96
CA LEU A 154 3.55 -14.89 18.99
C LEU A 154 3.06 -15.14 20.42
N ALA A 155 3.92 -15.61 21.31
CA ALA A 155 3.58 -15.84 22.71
C ALA A 155 3.15 -14.54 23.40
N GLU A 156 3.90 -13.45 23.19
CA GLU A 156 3.56 -12.13 23.73
C GLU A 156 2.21 -11.63 23.22
N ARG A 157 1.94 -11.74 21.92
CA ARG A 157 0.65 -11.33 21.33
C ARG A 157 -0.54 -12.19 21.76
N PHE A 158 -0.31 -13.49 21.97
CA PHE A 158 -1.34 -14.41 22.44
C PHE A 158 -1.68 -14.15 23.92
N ALA A 159 -0.68 -13.84 24.74
CA ALA A 159 -0.86 -13.50 26.15
C ALA A 159 -1.42 -12.08 26.34
N LYS A 160 -1.01 -11.13 25.51
CA LYS A 160 -1.43 -9.73 25.53
C LYS A 160 -1.89 -9.32 24.13
N PRO A 161 -3.20 -9.42 23.82
CA PRO A 161 -3.71 -8.87 22.57
C PRO A 161 -3.32 -7.39 22.48
N PRO A 162 -2.89 -6.89 21.31
CA PRO A 162 -2.43 -5.52 21.18
C PRO A 162 -3.56 -4.58 21.55
N ARG A 163 -3.42 -3.87 22.68
CA ARG A 163 -4.33 -2.77 23.00
C ARG A 163 -4.21 -1.75 21.87
N PRO A 164 -5.30 -1.37 21.20
CA PRO A 164 -5.24 -0.30 20.24
C PRO A 164 -4.66 0.91 20.97
N ARG A 165 -3.65 1.54 20.36
CA ARG A 165 -3.18 2.84 20.87
C ARG A 165 -4.41 3.74 20.91
N GLY A 166 -4.73 4.25 22.09
CA GLY A 166 -5.87 5.14 22.28
C GLY A 166 -5.80 6.33 21.30
N PRO A 167 -6.93 7.02 21.07
CA PRO A 167 -6.96 8.16 20.16
C PRO A 167 -5.86 9.16 20.53
N TYR A 168 -5.13 9.61 19.52
CA TYR A 168 -4.03 10.56 19.70
C TYR A 168 -4.56 11.82 20.39
N ARG A 169 -4.14 12.05 21.63
CA ARG A 169 -4.53 13.20 22.44
C ARG A 169 -3.31 13.69 23.20
N LYS A 170 -2.71 14.80 22.74
CA LYS A 170 -1.66 15.50 23.50
C LYS A 170 -2.26 16.78 24.08
N PRO A 171 -2.06 17.09 25.38
CA PRO A 171 -2.50 18.34 25.98
C PRO A 171 -1.96 19.57 25.25
N GLU A 172 -0.71 19.50 24.78
CA GLU A 172 -0.04 20.53 23.99
C GLU A 172 -0.74 20.87 22.66
N ASP A 173 -1.62 20.01 22.16
CA ASP A 173 -2.35 20.27 20.92
C ASP A 173 -3.54 21.23 21.13
N LEU A 174 -3.98 21.48 22.38
CA LEU A 174 -5.08 22.39 22.68
C LEU A 174 -4.76 23.87 22.35
N PRO A 175 -3.64 24.46 22.82
CA PRO A 175 -3.26 25.82 22.44
C PRO A 175 -3.01 25.96 20.94
N LEU A 176 -2.41 24.93 20.33
CA LEU A 176 -2.15 24.90 18.89
C LEU A 176 -3.44 24.82 18.07
N LEU A 177 -4.45 24.08 18.55
CA LEU A 177 -5.77 24.02 17.93
C LEU A 177 -6.47 25.38 17.95
N ALA A 178 -6.41 26.10 19.07
CA ALA A 178 -6.99 27.45 19.16
C ALA A 178 -6.38 28.39 18.11
N LEU A 179 -5.05 28.34 17.96
CA LEU A 179 -4.35 29.13 16.94
C LEU A 179 -4.70 28.70 15.51
N ILE A 180 -4.81 27.39 15.26
CA ILE A 180 -5.24 26.86 13.94
C ILE A 180 -6.66 27.35 13.62
N ARG A 181 -7.56 27.35 14.62
CA ARG A 181 -8.96 27.76 14.46
C ARG A 181 -9.07 29.25 14.12
N GLU A 182 -8.34 30.11 14.82
CA GLU A 182 -8.24 31.55 14.52
C GLU A 182 -7.88 31.80 13.04
N ILE A 183 -6.88 31.07 12.52
CA ILE A 183 -6.43 31.21 11.14
C ILE A 183 -7.46 30.65 10.14
N VAL A 184 -8.04 29.48 10.43
CA VAL A 184 -8.99 28.82 9.52
C VAL A 184 -10.30 29.61 9.45
N ASP A 185 -10.77 30.17 10.56
CA ASP A 185 -12.00 30.96 10.60
C ASP A 185 -11.83 32.27 9.81
N ALA A 186 -10.65 32.89 9.86
CA ALA A 186 -10.33 34.07 9.05
C ALA A 186 -10.01 33.75 7.57
N ARG A 187 -9.59 32.52 7.26
CA ARG A 187 -9.14 32.07 5.93
C ARG A 187 -9.68 30.67 5.62
N PRO A 188 -11.00 30.52 5.37
CA PRO A 188 -11.66 29.22 5.27
C PRO A 188 -11.20 28.41 4.05
N THR A 189 -10.58 29.04 3.06
CA THR A 189 -10.09 28.39 1.83
C THR A 189 -8.66 27.85 1.94
N TYR A 190 -7.98 28.06 3.08
CA TYR A 190 -6.57 27.68 3.23
C TYR A 190 -6.41 26.22 3.62
N GLY A 191 -5.61 25.50 2.83
CA GLY A 191 -5.20 24.14 3.15
C GLY A 191 -4.14 24.08 4.26
N TYR A 192 -3.96 22.89 4.85
CA TYR A 192 -3.07 22.68 6.00
C TYR A 192 -1.63 23.21 5.81
N ARG A 193 -1.10 23.22 4.59
CA ARG A 193 0.26 23.73 4.31
C ARG A 193 0.35 25.24 4.54
N ARG A 194 -0.64 26.00 4.07
CA ARG A 194 -0.70 27.46 4.26
C ARG A 194 -1.02 27.80 5.71
N VAL A 195 -1.95 27.06 6.33
CA VAL A 195 -2.24 27.21 7.76
C VAL A 195 -0.97 26.96 8.58
N THR A 196 -0.20 25.92 8.27
CA THR A 196 1.09 25.65 8.95
C THR A 196 2.06 26.82 8.80
N ALA A 197 2.15 27.43 7.61
CA ALA A 197 3.03 28.58 7.38
C ALA A 197 2.63 29.78 8.26
N LEU A 198 1.34 30.12 8.31
CA LEU A 198 0.83 31.21 9.15
C LEU A 198 0.99 30.93 10.65
N VAL A 199 0.70 29.70 11.09
CA VAL A 199 0.95 29.25 12.46
C VAL A 199 2.41 29.43 12.82
N ASN A 200 3.32 28.95 11.98
CA ASN A 200 4.76 29.05 12.23
C ASN A 200 5.26 30.50 12.18
N ARG A 201 4.65 31.36 11.37
CA ARG A 201 4.95 32.80 11.37
C ARG A 201 4.62 33.43 12.73
N LYS A 202 3.42 33.19 13.26
CA LYS A 202 3.02 33.67 14.60
C LYS A 202 3.92 33.11 15.70
N LEU A 203 4.21 31.80 15.65
CA LEU A 203 5.11 31.16 16.62
C LEU A 203 6.53 31.73 16.60
N ARG A 204 7.09 32.02 15.43
CA ARG A 204 8.41 32.68 15.34
C ARG A 204 8.38 34.10 15.92
N GLY A 205 7.32 34.87 15.66
CA GLY A 205 7.13 36.20 16.26
C GLY A 205 7.08 36.15 17.79
N ASP A 206 6.46 35.10 18.34
CA ASP A 206 6.39 34.84 19.78
C ASP A 206 7.67 34.19 20.37
N GLY A 207 8.71 33.95 19.57
CA GLY A 207 9.93 33.22 20.00
C GLY A 207 9.71 31.74 20.32
N LYS A 208 8.59 31.15 19.89
CA LYS A 208 8.21 29.75 20.13
C LYS A 208 8.74 28.83 19.03
N PRO A 209 8.97 27.53 19.33
CA PRO A 209 9.43 26.56 18.34
C PRO A 209 8.40 26.31 17.24
N VAL A 210 8.88 26.16 16.01
CA VAL A 210 8.02 25.86 14.85
C VAL A 210 7.43 24.46 14.91
N VAL A 211 6.26 24.31 14.30
CA VAL A 211 5.49 23.06 14.27
C VAL A 211 5.61 22.38 12.91
N ASN A 212 5.69 21.05 12.92
CA ASN A 212 5.67 20.23 11.70
C ASN A 212 4.27 20.20 11.06
N ALA A 213 4.21 20.36 9.73
CA ALA A 213 2.98 20.32 8.95
C ALA A 213 2.14 19.04 9.14
N LYS A 214 2.77 17.88 9.43
CA LYS A 214 2.07 16.62 9.71
C LYS A 214 1.28 16.68 11.03
N ARG A 215 1.78 17.42 12.03
CA ARG A 215 1.08 17.65 13.31
C ARG A 215 -0.14 18.53 13.08
N VAL A 216 0.02 19.65 12.36
CA VAL A 216 -1.09 20.54 11.96
C VAL A 216 -2.16 19.77 11.18
N LEU A 217 -1.77 19.01 10.15
CA LEU A 217 -2.70 18.20 9.37
C LEU A 217 -3.47 17.19 10.23
N ARG A 218 -2.81 16.55 11.20
CA ARG A 218 -3.45 15.59 12.10
C ARG A 218 -4.49 16.29 12.98
N ILE A 219 -4.15 17.44 13.57
CA ILE A 219 -5.05 18.23 14.40
C ILE A 219 -6.26 18.70 13.58
N MET A 220 -6.03 19.22 12.37
CA MET A 220 -7.12 19.65 11.48
C MET A 220 -8.06 18.50 11.14
N ARG A 221 -7.53 17.30 10.82
CA ARG A 221 -8.35 16.12 10.51
C ARG A 221 -9.21 15.66 11.67
N ILE A 222 -8.64 15.59 12.88
CA ILE A 222 -9.38 15.16 14.08
C ILE A 222 -10.53 16.13 14.40
N ASN A 223 -10.37 17.41 14.07
CA ASN A 223 -11.35 18.46 14.35
C ASN A 223 -12.23 18.84 13.15
N GLY A 224 -12.18 18.09 12.04
CA GLY A 224 -13.00 18.36 10.85
C GLY A 224 -12.68 19.67 10.12
N LEU A 225 -11.47 20.21 10.28
CA LEU A 225 -11.02 21.49 9.72
C LEU A 225 -10.36 21.38 8.35
N THR A 226 -10.38 20.21 7.73
CA THR A 226 -9.76 20.01 6.41
C THR A 226 -10.72 20.37 5.29
N LEU A 227 -10.22 21.07 4.27
CA LEU A 227 -10.93 21.29 3.02
C LEU A 227 -11.38 19.97 2.40
N ALA A 228 -12.56 19.98 1.78
CA ALA A 228 -13.05 18.86 0.99
C ALA A 228 -12.02 18.51 -0.11
N PRO A 229 -11.70 17.23 -0.33
CA PRO A 229 -10.83 16.81 -1.42
C PRO A 229 -11.41 17.31 -2.75
N HIS A 230 -10.60 17.98 -3.56
CA HIS A 230 -11.03 18.39 -4.89
C HIS A 230 -11.06 17.14 -5.79
N THR A 231 -12.25 16.63 -6.09
CA THR A 231 -12.46 15.37 -6.84
C THR A 231 -12.27 15.52 -8.35
N ALA A 232 -12.11 16.74 -8.88
CA ALA A 232 -11.87 16.89 -10.31
C ALA A 232 -10.49 16.34 -10.67
N GLN A 233 -10.48 15.38 -11.60
CA GLN A 233 -9.26 14.97 -12.29
C GLN A 233 -8.65 16.21 -12.94
N ARG A 234 -7.51 16.66 -12.40
CA ARG A 234 -6.63 17.54 -13.16
C ARG A 234 -6.11 16.70 -14.31
N GLN A 235 -6.63 16.92 -15.52
CA GLN A 235 -5.91 16.50 -16.72
C GLN A 235 -4.55 17.18 -16.64
N GLY A 236 -3.53 16.39 -16.33
CA GLY A 236 -2.16 16.86 -16.22
C GLY A 236 -1.72 17.27 -17.61
N ARG A 237 -1.89 18.54 -17.95
CA ARG A 237 -1.04 19.12 -18.98
C ARG A 237 0.34 19.28 -18.35
N THR A 238 1.26 18.43 -18.78
CA THR A 238 2.70 18.62 -18.57
C THR A 238 3.07 19.91 -19.30
N HIS A 239 3.61 20.90 -18.57
CA HIS A 239 3.93 22.19 -19.15
C HIS A 239 5.43 22.47 -18.98
N ASP A 240 6.10 22.70 -20.11
CA ASP A 240 7.52 23.09 -20.20
C ASP A 240 7.73 24.61 -20.13
N GLY A 241 6.67 25.39 -19.91
CA GLY A 241 6.73 26.84 -19.83
C GLY A 241 7.27 27.32 -18.48
N VAL A 242 8.59 27.50 -18.37
CA VAL A 242 9.18 28.25 -17.25
C VAL A 242 8.87 29.75 -17.45
N VAL A 243 7.70 30.18 -16.99
CA VAL A 243 7.31 31.61 -16.95
C VAL A 243 7.95 32.33 -15.74
N VAL A 244 8.57 31.58 -14.82
CA VAL A 244 9.18 32.13 -13.61
C VAL A 244 10.47 32.87 -13.96
N ALA A 245 10.50 34.17 -13.72
CA ALA A 245 11.72 34.96 -13.82
C ALA A 245 12.71 34.55 -12.71
N LEU A 246 13.98 34.41 -13.09
CA LEU A 246 15.05 33.99 -12.16
C LEU A 246 15.40 35.07 -11.13
N ARG A 247 15.06 36.33 -11.42
CA ARG A 247 15.31 37.49 -10.55
C ARG A 247 14.10 38.42 -10.57
N SER A 248 13.91 39.13 -9.46
CA SER A 248 12.90 40.18 -9.35
C SER A 248 13.19 41.31 -10.35
N ASN A 249 12.13 41.98 -10.81
CA ASN A 249 12.19 43.09 -11.76
C ASN A 249 12.79 42.74 -13.13
N VAL A 250 12.70 41.48 -13.56
CA VAL A 250 13.04 41.09 -14.93
C VAL A 250 11.80 41.09 -15.82
N ARG A 251 10.68 40.59 -15.28
CA ARG A 251 9.42 40.47 -16.01
C ARG A 251 8.24 40.76 -15.09
N TRP A 252 7.41 41.71 -15.50
CA TRP A 252 6.13 42.02 -14.88
C TRP A 252 5.00 41.52 -15.79
N CYS A 253 4.04 40.84 -15.19
CA CYS A 253 2.85 40.33 -15.86
C CYS A 253 1.67 41.27 -15.57
N SER A 254 0.98 41.71 -16.61
CA SER A 254 -0.23 42.53 -16.48
C SER A 254 -1.43 41.75 -17.01
N ASP A 255 -2.55 41.84 -16.31
CA ASP A 255 -3.83 41.31 -16.73
C ASP A 255 -4.97 42.04 -16.01
N HIS A 256 -6.20 41.75 -16.38
CA HIS A 256 -7.38 42.25 -15.70
C HIS A 256 -8.28 41.11 -15.24
N LEU A 257 -9.08 41.37 -14.21
CA LEU A 257 -10.09 40.44 -13.74
C LEU A 257 -11.40 41.14 -13.50
N GLU A 258 -12.50 40.42 -13.76
CA GLU A 258 -13.85 40.90 -13.50
C GLU A 258 -14.39 40.30 -12.20
N LEU A 259 -14.94 41.16 -11.34
CA LEU A 259 -15.68 40.84 -10.13
C LEU A 259 -17.14 41.23 -10.34
N HIS A 260 -18.04 40.26 -10.22
CA HIS A 260 -19.47 40.49 -10.35
C HIS A 260 -20.09 40.74 -8.98
N CYS A 261 -20.81 41.85 -8.86
CA CYS A 261 -21.56 42.23 -7.67
C CYS A 261 -22.98 41.63 -7.73
N ARG A 262 -23.67 41.60 -6.58
CA ARG A 262 -25.05 41.05 -6.51
C ARG A 262 -26.09 41.95 -7.18
N ASP A 263 -25.86 43.26 -7.21
CA ASP A 263 -26.68 44.24 -7.93
C ASP A 263 -26.51 44.17 -9.46
N GLY A 264 -25.62 43.32 -9.97
CA GLY A 264 -25.30 43.18 -11.38
C GLY A 264 -24.16 44.07 -11.87
N ALA A 265 -23.61 44.95 -11.02
CA ALA A 265 -22.45 45.75 -11.37
C ALA A 265 -21.20 44.86 -11.56
N VAL A 266 -20.34 45.26 -12.49
CA VAL A 266 -19.08 44.55 -12.77
C VAL A 266 -17.93 45.49 -12.48
N VAL A 267 -17.04 45.08 -11.56
CA VAL A 267 -15.80 45.80 -11.28
C VAL A 267 -14.66 45.09 -12.01
N ARG A 268 -14.00 45.82 -12.90
CA ARG A 268 -12.80 45.37 -13.61
C ARG A 268 -11.57 45.89 -12.90
N VAL A 269 -10.71 44.97 -12.47
CA VAL A 269 -9.47 45.30 -11.77
C VAL A 269 -8.29 44.96 -12.67
N LEU A 270 -7.55 45.99 -13.06
CA LEU A 270 -6.29 45.90 -13.79
C LEU A 270 -5.15 45.83 -12.77
N PHE A 271 -4.19 44.92 -12.96
CA PHE A 271 -3.08 44.76 -12.03
C PHE A 271 -1.79 44.42 -12.75
N ALA A 272 -0.66 44.72 -12.11
CA ALA A 272 0.66 44.31 -12.53
C ALA A 272 1.35 43.54 -11.39
N ILE A 273 1.88 42.36 -11.71
CA ILE A 273 2.51 41.44 -10.75
C ILE A 273 3.92 41.07 -11.22
N ASP A 274 4.90 41.02 -10.32
CA ASP A 274 6.23 40.53 -10.65
C ASP A 274 6.25 38.99 -10.79
N ALA A 275 6.88 38.49 -11.85
CA ALA A 275 6.90 37.06 -12.16
C ALA A 275 7.80 36.23 -11.22
N CYS A 276 8.75 36.86 -10.53
CA CYS A 276 9.66 36.24 -9.59
C CYS A 276 9.07 36.23 -8.17
N ASP A 277 8.89 37.42 -7.58
CA ASP A 277 8.51 37.57 -6.17
C ASP A 277 7.01 37.60 -5.93
N ARG A 278 6.19 37.59 -6.99
CA ARG A 278 4.73 37.56 -6.92
C ARG A 278 4.10 38.77 -6.23
N GLU A 279 4.82 39.87 -6.04
CA GLU A 279 4.21 41.08 -5.51
C GLU A 279 3.32 41.73 -6.57
N VAL A 280 2.10 42.08 -6.19
CA VAL A 280 1.30 43.01 -6.98
C VAL A 280 1.85 44.41 -6.74
N ILE A 281 2.53 44.95 -7.74
CA ILE A 281 3.25 46.23 -7.66
C ILE A 281 2.24 47.38 -7.63
N ALA A 282 1.28 47.35 -8.56
CA ALA A 282 0.19 48.30 -8.62
C ALA A 282 -1.06 47.67 -9.20
N TRP A 283 -2.19 48.33 -8.97
CA TRP A 283 -3.49 47.96 -9.48
C TRP A 283 -4.37 49.19 -9.64
N SER A 284 -5.37 49.11 -10.52
CA SER A 284 -6.40 50.11 -10.75
C SER A 284 -7.73 49.41 -10.98
N ALA A 285 -8.86 50.03 -10.63
CA ALA A 285 -10.16 49.42 -10.74
C ALA A 285 -11.19 50.39 -11.32
N THR A 286 -12.11 49.87 -12.12
CA THR A 286 -13.17 50.64 -12.77
C THR A 286 -14.46 49.82 -12.87
N THR A 287 -15.60 50.49 -12.92
CA THR A 287 -16.90 49.88 -13.26
C THR A 287 -17.15 49.87 -14.78
N GLY A 288 -16.39 50.67 -15.53
CA GLY A 288 -16.43 50.74 -16.98
C GLY A 288 -15.52 49.72 -17.66
N GLY A 289 -15.18 49.97 -18.92
CA GLY A 289 -14.15 49.22 -19.64
C GLY A 289 -12.74 49.63 -19.20
N VAL A 290 -11.78 48.71 -19.34
CA VAL A 290 -10.35 49.04 -19.14
C VAL A 290 -9.88 49.91 -20.31
N SER A 291 -9.53 51.18 -20.03
CA SER A 291 -9.02 52.11 -21.05
C SER A 291 -7.51 51.99 -21.22
N GLY A 292 -6.99 52.46 -22.36
CA GLY A 292 -5.53 52.57 -22.58
C GLY A 292 -4.85 53.55 -21.60
N GLU A 293 -5.58 54.57 -21.15
CA GLU A 293 -5.11 55.51 -20.11
C GLU A 293 -4.85 54.79 -18.79
N MET A 294 -5.79 53.95 -18.32
CA MET A 294 -5.60 53.17 -17.10
C MET A 294 -4.37 52.25 -17.16
N VAL A 295 -4.08 51.67 -18.34
CA VAL A 295 -2.88 50.85 -18.53
C VAL A 295 -1.61 51.68 -18.40
N ARG A 296 -1.59 52.88 -18.97
CA ARG A 296 -0.43 53.78 -18.91
C ARG A 296 -0.21 54.31 -17.50
N ASP A 297 -1.26 54.71 -16.80
CA ASP A 297 -1.18 55.13 -15.39
C ASP A 297 -0.68 54.00 -14.51
N LEU A 298 -1.13 52.76 -14.79
CA LEU A 298 -0.63 51.58 -14.09
C LEU A 298 0.87 51.37 -14.31
N MET A 299 1.36 51.51 -15.54
CA MET A 299 2.79 51.40 -15.85
C MET A 299 3.61 52.43 -15.09
N VAL A 300 3.17 53.70 -15.07
CA VAL A 300 3.82 54.77 -14.31
C VAL A 300 3.85 54.42 -12.82
N ALA A 301 2.69 54.07 -12.24
CA ALA A 301 2.58 53.71 -10.84
C ALA A 301 3.47 52.51 -10.45
N CYS A 302 3.65 51.54 -11.35
CA CYS A 302 4.55 50.41 -11.11
C CYS A 302 6.00 50.86 -10.97
N VAL A 303 6.49 51.68 -11.91
CA VAL A 303 7.88 52.16 -11.91
C VAL A 303 8.14 53.05 -10.70
N GLU A 304 7.23 53.96 -10.37
CA GLU A 304 7.33 54.84 -9.21
C GLU A 304 7.36 54.05 -7.90
N ARG A 305 6.42 53.12 -7.70
CA ARG A 305 6.37 52.32 -6.45
C ARG A 305 7.55 51.39 -6.30
N ARG A 306 8.05 50.84 -7.42
CA ARG A 306 9.10 49.82 -7.38
C ARG A 306 10.50 50.40 -7.28
N PHE A 307 10.76 51.50 -7.96
CA PHE A 307 12.09 52.08 -8.06
C PHE A 307 12.21 53.48 -7.44
N GLY A 308 11.10 54.11 -7.05
CA GLY A 308 11.11 55.50 -6.56
C GLY A 308 11.57 56.49 -7.64
N ALA A 309 11.44 56.13 -8.91
CA ALA A 309 11.99 56.85 -10.05
C ALA A 309 10.99 56.92 -11.19
N THR A 310 11.27 57.76 -12.19
CA THR A 310 10.45 57.92 -13.39
C THR A 310 10.80 56.94 -14.50
N ARG A 311 11.89 56.18 -14.38
CA ARG A 311 12.33 55.16 -15.33
C ARG A 311 12.91 53.96 -14.60
N THR A 312 12.82 52.80 -15.22
CA THR A 312 13.48 51.59 -14.71
C THR A 312 15.01 51.71 -14.86
N PRO A 313 15.79 51.23 -13.88
CA PRO A 313 17.25 51.26 -13.94
C PRO A 313 17.83 50.31 -14.99
N HIS A 314 17.04 49.31 -15.41
CA HIS A 314 17.37 48.33 -16.43
C HIS A 314 16.11 47.95 -17.22
N ALA A 315 16.30 47.26 -18.34
CA ALA A 315 15.22 46.74 -19.17
C ALA A 315 14.32 45.78 -18.38
N VAL A 316 13.04 46.13 -18.22
CA VAL A 316 12.03 45.25 -17.60
C VAL A 316 11.02 44.83 -18.65
N GLU A 317 10.77 43.53 -18.79
CA GLU A 317 9.76 43.03 -19.71
C GLU A 317 8.35 43.20 -19.11
N TRP A 318 7.44 43.81 -19.87
CA TRP A 318 6.03 43.92 -19.53
C TRP A 318 5.24 42.92 -20.36
N LEU A 319 4.86 41.80 -19.75
CA LEU A 319 4.09 40.74 -20.38
C LEU A 319 2.59 41.00 -20.24
N SER A 320 1.89 41.19 -21.36
CA SER A 320 0.43 41.32 -21.39
C SER A 320 -0.20 40.47 -22.50
N ASP A 321 -1.52 40.39 -22.50
CA ASP A 321 -2.27 39.89 -23.64
C ASP A 321 -2.28 40.89 -24.80
N ASN A 322 -2.81 40.47 -25.94
CA ASN A 322 -2.96 41.30 -27.14
C ASN A 322 -4.17 42.24 -27.07
N GLY A 323 -4.58 42.68 -25.87
CA GLY A 323 -5.66 43.64 -25.71
C GLY A 323 -5.34 44.96 -26.41
N SER A 324 -6.35 45.58 -27.04
CA SER A 324 -6.19 46.84 -27.78
C SER A 324 -5.61 47.98 -26.92
N ALA A 325 -5.89 47.98 -25.62
CA ALA A 325 -5.34 48.93 -24.65
C ALA A 325 -3.81 48.81 -24.49
N TYR A 326 -3.26 47.60 -24.63
CA TYR A 326 -1.81 47.34 -24.53
C TYR A 326 -1.07 47.55 -25.85
N ILE A 327 -1.74 47.34 -26.99
CA ILE A 327 -1.14 47.48 -28.34
C ILE A 327 -1.14 48.93 -28.83
N ALA A 328 -1.94 49.82 -28.24
CA ALA A 328 -2.04 51.21 -28.65
C ALA A 328 -0.67 51.91 -28.71
N ARG A 329 -0.44 52.69 -29.78
CA ARG A 329 0.83 53.38 -30.04
C ARG A 329 1.30 54.25 -28.87
N GLU A 330 0.36 54.95 -28.25
CA GLU A 330 0.61 55.79 -27.06
C GLU A 330 1.11 54.95 -25.88
N THR A 331 0.54 53.77 -25.65
CA THR A 331 0.97 52.85 -24.58
C THR A 331 2.40 52.37 -24.84
N ALA A 332 2.74 52.01 -26.08
CA ALA A 332 4.10 51.63 -26.46
C ALA A 332 5.12 52.76 -26.27
N GLN A 333 4.74 54.00 -26.57
CA GLN A 333 5.58 55.18 -26.35
C GLN A 333 5.86 55.40 -24.86
N ILE A 334 4.82 55.33 -24.01
CA ILE A 334 4.98 55.48 -22.56
C ILE A 334 5.80 54.33 -21.97
N ALA A 335 5.53 53.09 -22.36
CA ALA A 335 6.31 51.93 -21.92
C ALA A 335 7.81 52.11 -22.24
N THR A 336 8.13 52.52 -23.46
CA THR A 336 9.52 52.79 -23.89
C THR A 336 10.14 53.94 -23.08
N ALA A 337 9.39 55.02 -22.84
CA ALA A 337 9.86 56.15 -22.04
C ALA A 337 10.18 55.72 -20.61
N LEU A 338 9.37 54.83 -20.02
CA LEU A 338 9.56 54.27 -18.69
C LEU A 338 10.70 53.22 -18.61
N GLY A 339 11.22 52.73 -19.73
CA GLY A 339 12.23 51.66 -19.77
C GLY A 339 11.65 50.24 -19.76
N LEU A 340 10.36 50.11 -20.07
CA LEU A 340 9.63 48.84 -20.17
C LEU A 340 9.65 48.32 -21.61
N HIS A 341 9.92 47.02 -21.77
CA HIS A 341 9.84 46.32 -23.04
C HIS A 341 8.54 45.53 -23.12
N LEU A 342 7.62 45.96 -23.98
CA LEU A 342 6.35 45.26 -24.18
C LEU A 342 6.61 43.88 -24.80
N ALA A 343 6.15 42.85 -24.10
CA ALA A 343 6.15 41.47 -24.55
C ALA A 343 4.70 40.98 -24.60
N PHE A 344 4.32 40.35 -25.70
CA PHE A 344 2.95 39.89 -25.89
C PHE A 344 2.88 38.37 -25.96
N THR A 345 1.87 37.78 -25.33
CA THR A 345 1.66 36.33 -25.41
C THR A 345 1.24 35.91 -26.83
N PRO A 346 1.72 34.77 -27.35
CA PRO A 346 1.23 34.22 -28.60
C PRO A 346 -0.29 34.04 -28.58
N VAL A 347 -0.93 34.26 -29.73
CA VAL A 347 -2.38 34.10 -29.89
C VAL A 347 -2.77 32.65 -29.54
N ARG A 348 -3.64 32.48 -28.54
CA ARG A 348 -4.12 31.19 -27.98
C ARG A 348 -3.11 30.38 -27.14
N SER A 349 -2.21 31.05 -26.41
CA SER A 349 -1.41 30.41 -25.36
C SER A 349 -1.73 30.99 -23.96
N PRO A 350 -2.85 30.58 -23.31
CA PRO A 350 -3.16 31.00 -21.94
C PRO A 350 -2.04 30.66 -20.94
N GLU A 351 -1.21 29.69 -21.31
CA GLU A 351 -0.10 29.14 -20.52
C GLU A 351 1.07 30.13 -20.38
N SER A 352 1.18 31.13 -21.26
CA SER A 352 2.26 32.12 -21.25
C SER A 352 2.14 33.14 -20.11
N ASN A 353 0.94 33.39 -19.57
CA ASN A 353 0.71 34.30 -18.43
C ASN A 353 0.19 33.55 -17.18
N GLY A 354 0.74 32.36 -16.91
CA GLY A 354 0.32 31.54 -15.77
C GLY A 354 0.49 32.20 -14.40
N ILE A 355 1.32 33.25 -14.29
CA ILE A 355 1.50 34.06 -13.07
C ILE A 355 0.22 34.83 -12.77
N SER A 356 -0.25 35.64 -13.73
CA SER A 356 -1.49 36.40 -13.60
C SER A 356 -2.69 35.48 -13.43
N GLU A 357 -2.78 34.38 -14.19
CA GLU A 357 -3.89 33.45 -14.04
C GLU A 357 -3.95 32.82 -12.63
N ALA A 358 -2.80 32.46 -12.08
CA ALA A 358 -2.70 31.94 -10.71
C ALA A 358 -3.09 33.00 -9.67
N PHE A 359 -2.72 34.27 -9.89
CA PHE A 359 -3.14 35.38 -9.06
C PHE A 359 -4.67 35.57 -9.11
N VAL A 360 -5.26 35.65 -10.30
CA VAL A 360 -6.72 35.83 -10.46
C VAL A 360 -7.49 34.70 -9.78
N LYS A 361 -7.06 33.44 -9.96
CA LYS A 361 -7.64 32.28 -9.27
C LYS A 361 -7.54 32.42 -7.75
N THR A 362 -6.41 32.89 -7.25
CA THR A 362 -6.18 33.10 -5.82
C THR A 362 -7.07 34.21 -5.28
N LEU A 363 -7.11 35.37 -5.91
CA LEU A 363 -7.92 36.50 -5.49
C LEU A 363 -9.41 36.16 -5.48
N LYS A 364 -9.90 35.53 -6.57
CA LYS A 364 -11.31 35.11 -6.66
C LYS A 364 -11.67 34.07 -5.61
N ARG A 365 -10.80 33.08 -5.37
CA ARG A 365 -11.08 32.01 -4.40
C ARG A 365 -11.00 32.49 -2.96
N ASP A 366 -9.91 33.17 -2.60
CA ASP A 366 -9.54 33.43 -1.21
C ASP A 366 -10.15 34.73 -0.66
N TYR A 367 -10.62 35.63 -1.53
CA TYR A 367 -11.20 36.91 -1.14
C TYR A 367 -12.62 37.07 -1.68
N ALA A 368 -12.80 37.11 -3.01
CA ALA A 368 -14.09 37.43 -3.61
C ALA A 368 -15.20 36.41 -3.29
N ARG A 369 -14.89 35.11 -3.23
CA ARG A 369 -15.90 34.06 -2.94
C ARG A 369 -16.29 33.96 -1.47
N VAL A 370 -15.47 34.47 -0.55
CA VAL A 370 -15.72 34.39 0.90
C VAL A 370 -16.34 35.67 1.45
N THR A 371 -16.38 36.74 0.67
CA THR A 371 -16.94 38.03 1.05
C THR A 371 -18.24 38.30 0.29
N LEU A 372 -19.21 38.93 0.96
CA LEU A 372 -20.42 39.42 0.33
C LEU A 372 -20.09 40.67 -0.52
N LEU A 373 -20.37 40.62 -1.82
CA LEU A 373 -20.15 41.74 -2.75
C LEU A 373 -21.51 42.32 -3.19
N PRO A 374 -22.10 43.26 -2.43
CA PRO A 374 -23.42 43.82 -2.74
C PRO A 374 -23.38 44.73 -3.97
N ASP A 375 -22.45 45.67 -3.99
CA ASP A 375 -22.33 46.73 -5.00
C ASP A 375 -20.85 47.02 -5.36
N ALA A 376 -20.65 47.80 -6.43
CA ALA A 376 -19.32 48.17 -6.89
C ALA A 376 -18.53 49.04 -5.89
N ALA A 377 -19.20 49.92 -5.15
CA ALA A 377 -18.52 50.80 -4.19
C ALA A 377 -17.88 50.00 -3.04
N THR A 378 -18.58 48.97 -2.56
CA THR A 378 -18.12 48.03 -1.55
C THR A 378 -16.91 47.25 -2.05
N VAL A 379 -16.94 46.76 -3.30
CA VAL A 379 -15.78 46.09 -3.90
C VAL A 379 -14.58 47.03 -3.95
N LEU A 380 -14.76 48.25 -4.48
CA LEU A 380 -13.68 49.25 -4.58
C LEU A 380 -13.09 49.60 -3.21
N HIS A 381 -13.90 49.66 -2.17
CA HIS A 381 -13.45 49.90 -0.79
C HIS A 381 -12.63 48.72 -0.21
N LEU A 382 -12.97 47.48 -0.57
CA LEU A 382 -12.31 46.27 -0.06
C LEU A 382 -10.98 45.95 -0.78
N LEU A 383 -10.85 46.31 -2.06
CA LEU A 383 -9.68 45.97 -2.88
C LEU A 383 -8.33 46.37 -2.25
N PRO A 384 -8.13 47.59 -1.70
CA PRO A 384 -6.86 47.95 -1.07
C PRO A 384 -6.43 46.97 0.03
N GLY A 385 -7.37 46.56 0.89
CA GLY A 385 -7.10 45.59 1.95
C GLY A 385 -6.78 44.20 1.43
N TRP A 386 -7.40 43.78 0.32
CA TRP A 386 -7.11 42.49 -0.30
C TRP A 386 -5.72 42.43 -0.93
N PHE A 387 -5.32 43.48 -1.66
CA PHE A 387 -3.98 43.56 -2.25
C PHE A 387 -2.89 43.67 -1.19
N GLU A 388 -3.13 44.44 -0.12
CA GLU A 388 -2.20 44.56 0.99
C GLU A 388 -2.03 43.22 1.74
N ASP A 389 -3.13 42.52 2.04
CA ASP A 389 -3.08 41.18 2.65
C ASP A 389 -2.38 40.16 1.74
N TYR A 390 -2.63 40.23 0.43
CA TYR A 390 -1.96 39.38 -0.54
C TYR A 390 -0.43 39.58 -0.51
N ASN A 391 0.03 40.84 -0.53
CA ASN A 391 1.44 41.17 -0.57
C ASN A 391 2.16 40.95 0.77
N THR A 392 1.47 41.04 1.91
CA THR A 392 2.08 40.97 3.25
C THR A 392 1.87 39.65 3.98
N VAL A 393 0.70 39.02 3.83
CA VAL A 393 0.30 37.87 4.64
C VAL A 393 0.24 36.58 3.81
N HIS A 394 -0.27 36.61 2.58
CA HIS A 394 -0.57 35.40 1.81
C HIS A 394 0.65 34.49 1.59
N PRO A 395 0.64 33.22 2.04
CA PRO A 395 1.76 32.31 1.81
C PRO A 395 1.79 31.72 0.39
N HIS A 396 2.90 31.92 -0.34
CA HIS A 396 3.08 31.38 -1.68
C HIS A 396 3.95 30.13 -1.69
N SER A 397 3.45 29.02 -2.25
CA SER A 397 4.25 27.80 -2.37
C SER A 397 5.49 27.99 -3.26
N GLY A 398 5.41 28.85 -4.28
CA GLY A 398 6.55 29.20 -5.13
C GLY A 398 7.65 29.98 -4.40
N LEU A 399 7.29 30.71 -3.34
CA LEU A 399 8.19 31.50 -2.51
C LEU A 399 8.51 30.82 -1.18
N ARG A 400 8.50 29.48 -1.15
CA ARG A 400 8.76 28.69 0.08
C ARG A 400 7.82 29.02 1.26
N MET A 401 6.58 29.38 0.95
CA MET A 401 5.53 29.82 1.89
C MET A 401 5.76 31.19 2.56
N LEU A 402 6.62 32.02 1.98
CA LEU A 402 6.71 33.44 2.32
C LEU A 402 5.61 34.23 1.58
N SER A 403 5.25 35.38 2.13
CA SER A 403 4.51 36.39 1.37
C SER A 403 5.44 37.14 0.41
N PRO A 404 4.91 37.84 -0.61
CA PRO A 404 5.73 38.58 -1.56
C PRO A 404 6.70 39.55 -0.90
N ARG A 405 6.22 40.37 0.05
CA ARG A 405 7.09 41.34 0.75
C ARG A 405 8.09 40.69 1.70
N GLU A 406 7.74 39.58 2.35
CA GLU A 406 8.70 38.81 3.14
C GLU A 406 9.82 38.24 2.26
N PHE A 407 9.49 37.79 1.05
CA PHE A 407 10.47 37.27 0.10
C PHE A 407 11.41 38.37 -0.38
N ILE A 408 10.87 39.54 -0.72
CA ILE A 408 11.66 40.71 -1.11
C ILE A 408 12.58 41.14 0.03
N ALA A 409 12.07 41.26 1.26
CA ALA A 409 12.86 41.66 2.42
C ALA A 409 13.98 40.67 2.79
N GLN A 410 13.85 39.40 2.42
CA GLN A 410 14.91 38.38 2.60
C GLN A 410 15.90 38.32 1.42
N SER A 411 15.53 38.89 0.27
CA SER A 411 16.33 38.86 -0.96
C SER A 411 17.05 40.16 -1.24
N ALA A 412 16.64 41.25 -0.57
CA ALA A 412 17.39 42.50 -0.44
C ALA A 412 18.52 42.32 0.57
#